data_AF-A0A852WZB3-F1
#
_entry.id   AF-A0A852WZB3-F1
#
_cell.length_a   1.000
_cell.length_b   1.000
_cell.length_c   1.000
_cell.angle_alpha   90.00
_cell.angle_beta   90.00
_cell.angle_gamma   90.00
#
_symmetry.space_group_name_H-M   'P 1'
#
loop_
_entity.id
_entity.type
_entity.pdbx_description
1 polymer ?
#
loop_
_entity_poly.entity_id
_entity_poly.type
_entity_poly.pdbx_seq_one_letter_code
_entity_poly.pdbx_strand_id
1 'polypeptide(L)'
;MTCRSAATTSLELDSIEVRQAANAYLGDAVHELHDVELVRATSDDGQSATVTMRAVWYAPIHTELLPLSVPIEVTATARSVFH
;
A
#
# COMPACT_ATOMS: atom_id res chain seq x y z
N MET A 1 0.87 40.59 -27.19
CA MET A 1 1.45 39.23 -27.28
C MET A 1 1.98 38.87 -25.90
N THR A 2 1.21 38.12 -25.12
CA THR A 2 1.68 37.54 -23.85
C THR A 2 1.00 36.19 -23.73
N CYS A 3 1.81 35.14 -23.87
CA CYS A 3 1.37 33.75 -23.84
C CYS A 3 0.80 33.46 -22.44
N ARG A 4 -0.48 33.11 -22.37
CA ARG A 4 -1.09 32.59 -21.15
C ARG A 4 -0.63 31.15 -21.03
N SER A 5 0.38 30.91 -20.19
CA SER A 5 0.84 29.55 -19.88
C SER A 5 -0.34 28.76 -19.29
N ALA A 6 -0.70 27.65 -19.92
CA ALA A 6 -1.59 26.67 -19.35
C ALA A 6 -0.82 25.93 -18.26
N ALA A 7 -1.19 26.14 -16.99
CA ALA A 7 -0.64 25.37 -15.89
C ALA A 7 -1.20 23.94 -15.96
N THR A 8 -0.44 23.03 -16.55
CA THR A 8 -0.71 21.59 -16.45
C THR A 8 -0.55 21.23 -14.97
N THR A 9 -1.65 20.90 -14.29
CA THR A 9 -1.62 20.49 -12.88
C THR A 9 -0.95 19.13 -12.82
N SER A 10 0.35 19.08 -12.50
CA SER A 10 1.03 17.82 -12.24
C SER A 10 0.56 17.30 -10.89
N LEU A 11 -0.39 16.36 -10.91
CA LEU A 11 -0.73 15.55 -9.74
C LEU A 11 0.45 14.61 -9.50
N GLU A 12 1.34 15.00 -8.58
CA GLU A 12 2.42 14.15 -8.10
C GLU A 12 2.01 13.48 -6.79
N LEU A 13 2.39 12.22 -6.62
CA LEU A 13 2.22 11.48 -5.38
C LEU A 13 3.32 11.84 -4.39
N ASP A 14 2.91 12.23 -3.18
CA ASP A 14 3.83 12.47 -2.06
C ASP A 14 3.91 11.24 -1.15
N SER A 15 5.12 10.89 -0.70
CA SER A 15 5.35 9.72 0.15
C SER A 15 4.69 9.80 1.53
N ILE A 16 4.49 10.99 2.09
CA ILE A 16 3.77 11.18 3.35
C ILE A 16 2.29 10.89 3.12
N GLU A 17 1.70 11.42 2.05
CA GLU A 17 0.30 11.17 1.69
C GLU A 17 0.05 9.69 1.38
N VAL A 18 0.93 9.04 0.62
CA VAL A 18 0.85 7.59 0.34
C VAL A 18 0.87 6.78 1.63
N ARG A 19 1.73 7.14 2.59
CA ARG A 19 1.81 6.46 3.89
C ARG A 19 0.57 6.70 4.75
N GLN A 20 0.01 7.90 4.75
CA GLN A 20 -1.24 8.20 5.45
C GLN A 20 -2.40 7.41 4.85
N ALA A 21 -2.51 7.39 3.52
CA ALA A 21 -3.55 6.65 2.80
C ALA A 21 -3.43 5.14 3.04
N ALA A 22 -2.23 4.58 2.98
CA ALA A 22 -1.99 3.17 3.26
C ALA A 22 -2.39 2.80 4.70
N ASN A 23 -1.99 3.59 5.70
CA ASN A 23 -2.40 3.35 7.09
C ASN A 23 -3.92 3.46 7.27
N ALA A 24 -4.55 4.46 6.65
CA ALA A 24 -6.01 4.62 6.71
C ALA A 24 -6.72 3.41 6.11
N TYR A 25 -6.28 2.93 4.94
CA TYR A 25 -6.83 1.74 4.30
C TYR A 25 -6.65 0.49 5.18
N LEU A 26 -5.45 0.27 5.73
CA LEU A 26 -5.19 -0.88 6.60
C LEU A 26 -5.98 -0.84 7.90
N GLY A 27 -6.31 0.35 8.42
CA GLY A 27 -7.16 0.50 9.60
C GLY A 27 -8.64 0.17 9.35
N ASP A 28 -9.11 0.22 8.10
CA ASP A 28 -10.50 -0.03 7.71
C ASP A 28 -10.71 -1.39 7.01
N ALA A 29 -9.66 -1.94 6.39
CA ALA A 29 -9.74 -3.14 5.59
C ALA A 29 -10.13 -4.38 6.42
N VAL A 30 -11.11 -5.14 5.92
CA VAL A 30 -11.44 -6.46 6.47
C VAL A 30 -10.47 -7.49 5.90
N HIS A 31 -9.70 -8.15 6.77
CA HIS A 31 -8.75 -9.19 6.40
C HIS A 31 -8.64 -10.28 7.47
N GLU A 32 -8.28 -11.50 7.05
CA GLU A 32 -7.96 -12.63 7.95
C GLU A 32 -6.49 -12.64 8.39
N LEU A 33 -5.73 -11.61 8.00
CA LEU A 33 -4.32 -11.45 8.35
C LEU A 33 -4.17 -10.94 9.78
N HIS A 34 -3.16 -11.46 10.49
CA HIS A 34 -2.80 -11.05 11.84
C HIS A 34 -1.49 -10.24 11.82
N ASP A 35 -1.25 -9.48 12.89
CA ASP A 35 -0.04 -8.67 13.09
C ASP A 35 0.33 -7.84 11.84
N VAL A 36 -0.69 -7.21 11.25
CA VAL A 36 -0.52 -6.40 10.04
C VAL A 36 0.27 -5.14 10.36
N GLU A 37 1.38 -4.96 9.66
CA GLU A 37 2.31 -3.85 9.86
C GLU A 37 2.72 -3.23 8.52
N LEU A 38 2.54 -1.91 8.41
CA LEU A 38 3.07 -1.14 7.29
C LEU A 38 4.58 -0.91 7.48
N VAL A 39 5.40 -1.60 6.70
CA VAL A 39 6.87 -1.49 6.75
C VAL A 39 7.38 -0.29 5.96
N ARG A 40 6.85 -0.08 4.75
CA ARG A 40 7.23 1.02 3.87
C ARG A 40 6.02 1.47 3.04
N ALA A 41 5.91 2.77 2.83
CA ALA A 41 5.00 3.36 1.88
C ALA A 41 5.67 4.62 1.29
N THR A 42 5.89 4.63 -0.02
CA THR A 42 6.63 5.69 -0.71
C THR A 42 6.07 5.91 -2.12
N SER A 43 6.36 7.08 -2.69
CA SER A 43 6.37 7.30 -4.13
C SER A 43 7.75 7.84 -4.53
N ASP A 44 8.55 6.98 -5.17
CA ASP A 44 9.93 7.35 -5.53
C ASP A 44 10.00 8.04 -6.92
N ASP A 45 8.99 7.86 -7.77
CA ASP A 45 8.84 8.46 -9.10
C ASP A 45 7.77 9.57 -9.16
N GLY A 46 7.12 9.88 -8.03
CA GLY A 46 6.00 10.83 -7.94
C GLY A 46 4.75 10.40 -8.71
N GLN A 47 4.69 9.19 -9.25
CA GLN A 47 3.59 8.71 -10.12
C GLN A 47 3.05 7.34 -9.71
N SER A 48 3.85 6.56 -9.02
CA SER A 48 3.54 5.22 -8.55
C SER A 48 3.73 5.17 -7.04
N ALA A 49 2.82 4.49 -6.35
CA ALA A 49 2.96 4.17 -4.94
C ALA A 49 3.55 2.77 -4.80
N THR A 50 4.59 2.62 -3.99
CA THR A 50 5.13 1.31 -3.59
C THR A 50 4.94 1.14 -2.09
N VAL A 51 4.24 0.07 -1.72
CA VAL A 51 3.86 -0.23 -0.35
C VAL A 51 4.36 -1.62 0.01
N THR A 52 5.10 -1.72 1.11
CA THR A 52 5.57 -2.98 1.69
C THR A 52 4.91 -3.19 3.04
N MET A 53 4.36 -4.38 3.24
CA MET A 53 3.63 -4.75 4.44
C MET A 53 4.05 -6.13 4.92
N ARG A 54 4.00 -6.32 6.23
CA ARG A 54 4.16 -7.61 6.89
C ARG A 54 2.86 -8.03 7.55
N ALA A 55 2.65 -9.33 7.62
CA ALA A 55 1.56 -9.94 8.36
C ALA A 55 1.90 -11.38 8.70
N VAL A 56 1.08 -11.98 9.56
CA VAL A 56 1.05 -13.42 9.81
C VAL A 56 -0.23 -13.99 9.22
N TRP A 57 -0.08 -15.00 8.37
CA TRP A 57 -1.18 -15.78 7.83
C TRP A 57 -1.32 -17.09 8.60
N TYR A 58 -2.54 -17.47 8.94
CA TYR A 58 -2.86 -18.76 9.55
C TYR A 58 -3.56 -19.67 8.53
N ALA A 59 -3.02 -20.87 8.35
CA ALA A 59 -3.57 -21.79 7.37
C ALA A 59 -4.96 -22.31 7.81
N PRO A 60 -5.98 -22.31 6.91
CA PRO A 60 -7.33 -22.79 7.21
C PRO A 60 -7.44 -24.32 7.10
N ILE A 61 -6.42 -25.04 7.56
CA ILE A 61 -6.37 -26.51 7.56
C ILE A 61 -6.23 -26.99 9.00
N HIS A 62 -7.27 -27.67 9.48
CA HIS A 62 -7.33 -28.23 10.82
C HIS A 62 -6.59 -29.57 10.83
N THR A 63 -5.36 -29.57 11.35
CA THR A 63 -4.75 -30.79 11.89
C THR A 63 -4.62 -30.60 13.40
N GLU A 64 -4.79 -31.67 14.19
CA GLU A 64 -4.85 -31.57 15.66
C GLU A 64 -3.58 -31.02 16.32
N LEU A 65 -2.47 -30.87 15.59
CA LEU A 65 -1.16 -30.75 16.21
C LEU A 65 -0.58 -29.34 16.30
N LEU A 66 -0.91 -28.37 15.43
CA LEU A 66 -0.50 -26.96 15.60
C LEU A 66 -1.13 -26.06 14.53
N PRO A 67 -1.55 -24.82 14.85
CA PRO A 67 -1.85 -23.82 13.82
C PRO A 67 -0.58 -23.55 13.00
N LEU A 68 -0.64 -23.80 11.69
CA LEU A 68 0.44 -23.41 10.80
C LEU A 68 0.35 -21.90 10.55
N SER A 69 1.25 -21.15 11.18
CA SER A 69 1.43 -19.72 10.93
C SER A 69 2.60 -19.49 9.97
N VAL A 70 2.39 -18.65 8.97
CA VAL A 70 3.44 -18.25 8.02
C VAL A 70 3.58 -16.73 8.07
N PRO A 71 4.74 -16.19 8.48
CA PRO A 71 5.02 -14.78 8.32
C PRO A 71 5.17 -14.47 6.83
N ILE A 72 4.49 -13.42 6.38
CA ILE A 72 4.53 -12.97 4.99
C ILE A 72 4.98 -11.51 4.94
N GLU A 73 5.78 -11.20 3.92
CA GLU A 73 6.12 -9.84 3.54
C GLU A 73 5.75 -9.67 2.07
N VAL A 74 4.99 -8.62 1.77
CA VAL A 74 4.49 -8.35 0.43
C VAL A 74 4.85 -6.92 0.07
N THR A 75 5.31 -6.73 -1.16
CA THR A 75 5.44 -5.40 -1.78
C THR A 75 4.47 -5.30 -2.95
N ALA A 76 3.63 -4.27 -2.92
CA ALA A 76 2.70 -3.93 -3.98
C ALA A 76 3.07 -2.59 -4.60
N THR A 77 2.88 -2.46 -5.91
CA THR A 77 3.04 -1.20 -6.64
C THR A 77 1.74 -0.84 -7.34
N ALA A 78 1.28 0.39 -7.15
CA ALA A 78 0.06 0.92 -7.76
C ALA A 78 0.35 2.22 -8.52
N ARG A 79 -0.38 2.47 -9.61
CA ARG A 79 -0.30 3.70 -10.40
C ARG A 79 -1.71 4.12 -10.83
N SER A 80 -2.02 5.40 -10.67
CA SER A 80 -3.28 5.97 -11.15
C SER A 80 -3.14 6.35 -12.62
N VAL A 81 -4.00 5.77 -13.47
CA VAL A 81 -4.11 6.15 -14.89
C VAL A 81 -5.42 6.91 -15.08
N PHE A 82 -5.33 8.24 -15.16
CA PHE A 82 -6.46 9.10 -15.47
C PHE A 82 -6.62 9.20 -17.00
N HIS A 83 -7.83 8.93 -17.51
CA HIS A 83 -8.21 9.05 -18.92
C HIS A 83 -9.33 10.08 -19.09
#